data_AF-A0A0B3AHH2-F1
#
_entry.id   AF-A0A0B3AHH2-F1
#
_cell.length_a   1.000
_cell.length_b   1.000
_cell.length_c   1.000
_cell.angle_alpha   90.00
_cell.angle_beta   90.00
_cell.angle_gamma   90.00
#
_symmetry.space_group_name_H-M   'P 1'
#
loop_
_entity.id
_entity.type
_entity.pdbx_description
1 polymer ?
#
loop_
_entity_poly.entity_id
_entity_poly.type
_entity_poly.pdbx_seq_one_letter_code
_entity_poly.pdbx_strand_id
1 'polypeptide(L)'
;MFVLMECVWNTGFFQLIIANLNINILSIPMILAVSVLISQLISNVPLVALYLPLLSNAGASTTEMMALAAGSTIAGNLLILGAASNIIIIQNAEKKSGETITFLEFAKIGIPMTIINILIYWFFFII
;
A
#
# COMPACT_ATOMS: atom_id res chain seq x y z
N MET A 1 14.57 7.30 -3.37
CA MET A 1 13.11 7.20 -3.17
C MET A 1 12.55 8.29 -2.29
N PHE A 2 13.07 8.52 -1.08
CA PHE A 2 12.59 9.60 -0.21
C PHE A 2 12.63 10.99 -0.87
N VAL A 3 13.74 11.36 -1.53
CA VAL A 3 13.83 12.63 -2.27
C VAL A 3 12.78 12.73 -3.38
N LEU A 4 12.53 11.65 -4.13
CA LEU A 4 11.52 11.64 -5.19
C LEU A 4 10.12 11.84 -4.62
N MET A 5 9.79 11.18 -3.51
CA MET A 5 8.49 11.33 -2.86
C MET A 5 8.31 12.72 -2.28
N GLU A 6 9.37 13.29 -1.71
CA GLU A 6 9.38 14.68 -1.25
C GLU A 6 9.14 15.65 -2.42
N CYS A 7 9.78 15.43 -3.57
CA CYS A 7 9.50 16.24 -4.77
C CYS A 7 8.04 16.13 -5.20
N VAL A 8 7.49 14.92 -5.28
CA VAL A 8 6.08 14.69 -5.64
C VAL A 8 5.14 15.37 -4.64
N TRP A 9 5.41 15.26 -3.34
CA TRP A 9 4.63 15.93 -2.30
C TRP A 9 4.61 17.45 -2.49
N ASN A 10 5.78 18.04 -2.76
CA ASN A 10 5.93 19.49 -2.96
C ASN A 10 5.24 20.01 -4.23
N THR A 11 4.97 19.17 -5.23
CA THR A 11 4.17 19.58 -6.40
C THR A 11 2.69 19.84 -6.10
N GLY A 12 2.17 19.38 -4.95
CA GLY A 12 0.75 19.49 -4.64
C GLY A 12 -0.13 18.48 -5.38
N PHE A 13 0.44 17.54 -6.15
CA PHE A 13 -0.30 16.61 -7.01
C PHE A 13 -1.38 15.81 -6.25
N PHE A 14 -1.02 15.21 -5.12
CA PHE A 14 -1.96 14.40 -4.33
C PHE A 14 -3.01 15.27 -3.62
N GLN A 15 -2.59 16.44 -3.14
CA GLN A 15 -3.46 17.41 -2.48
C GLN A 15 -4.54 17.92 -3.45
N LEU A 16 -4.19 18.16 -4.71
CA LEU A 16 -5.13 18.54 -5.77
C LEU A 16 -6.11 17.42 -6.12
N ILE A 17 -5.64 16.18 -6.24
CA ILE A 17 -6.51 15.03 -6.53
C ILE A 17 -7.52 14.84 -5.40
N ILE A 18 -7.08 14.93 -4.16
CA ILE A 18 -7.94 14.75 -2.98
C ILE A 18 -8.88 15.93 -2.79
N ALA A 19 -8.48 17.16 -3.10
CA ALA A 19 -9.39 18.31 -3.04
C ALA A 19 -10.52 18.20 -4.09
N ASN A 20 -10.24 17.62 -5.26
CA ASN A 20 -11.24 17.44 -6.31
C ASN A 20 -12.15 16.23 -6.11
N LEU A 21 -11.69 15.23 -5.36
CA LEU A 21 -12.45 14.06 -4.99
C LEU A 21 -13.02 14.29 -3.59
N ASN A 22 -14.33 14.57 -3.46
CA ASN A 22 -15.05 14.70 -2.18
C ASN A 22 -15.09 13.37 -1.38
N ILE A 23 -13.92 12.82 -1.08
CA ILE A 23 -13.69 11.52 -0.46
C ILE A 23 -13.28 11.75 0.98
N ASN A 24 -13.88 10.98 1.88
CA ASN A 24 -13.45 10.96 3.27
C ASN A 24 -12.12 10.19 3.39
N ILE A 25 -11.01 10.93 3.36
CA ILE A 25 -9.64 10.41 3.50
C ILE A 25 -9.35 9.77 4.86
N LEU A 26 -10.15 10.05 5.88
CA LEU A 26 -10.02 9.47 7.23
C LEU A 26 -10.80 8.17 7.37
N SER A 27 -11.62 7.80 6.39
CA SER A 27 -12.38 6.56 6.42
C SER A 27 -11.43 5.36 6.39
N ILE A 28 -11.48 4.49 7.40
CA ILE A 28 -10.65 3.28 7.50
C ILE A 28 -10.76 2.39 6.25
N PRO A 29 -11.97 2.07 5.71
CA PRO A 29 -12.10 1.39 4.43
C PRO A 29 -11.35 2.08 3.29
N MET A 30 -11.38 3.42 3.23
CA MET A 30 -10.70 4.19 2.20
C MET A 30 -9.18 4.12 2.37
N ILE A 31 -8.68 4.25 3.61
CA ILE A 31 -7.25 4.13 3.91
C ILE A 31 -6.75 2.74 3.52
N LEU A 32 -7.45 1.68 3.88
CA LEU A 32 -7.09 0.30 3.51
C LEU A 32 -7.12 0.10 1.99
N ALA A 33 -8.19 0.56 1.31
CA ALA A 33 -8.33 0.40 -0.14
C ALA A 33 -7.25 1.15 -0.92
N VAL A 34 -7.03 2.44 -0.61
CA VAL A 34 -5.96 3.24 -1.21
C VAL A 34 -4.61 2.60 -0.93
N SER A 35 -4.38 2.16 0.30
CA SER A 35 -3.09 1.58 0.66
C SER A 35 -2.79 0.30 -0.09
N VAL A 36 -3.78 -0.57 -0.26
CA VAL A 36 -3.58 -1.83 -0.98
C VAL A 36 -3.41 -1.61 -2.49
N LEU A 37 -4.27 -0.78 -3.09
CA LEU A 37 -4.31 -0.60 -4.53
C LEU A 37 -3.17 0.27 -5.05
N ILE A 38 -2.96 1.44 -4.44
CA ILE A 38 -1.95 2.39 -4.91
C ILE A 38 -0.53 1.88 -4.62
N SER A 39 -0.34 1.10 -3.54
CA SER A 39 0.96 0.49 -3.27
C SER A 39 1.42 -0.48 -4.38
N GLN A 40 0.52 -1.03 -5.20
CA GLN A 40 0.96 -1.86 -6.34
C GLN A 40 1.73 -1.05 -7.41
N LEU A 41 1.52 0.27 -7.46
CA LEU A 41 2.12 1.15 -8.45
C LEU A 41 3.41 1.82 -7.95
N ILE A 42 3.41 2.23 -6.68
CA ILE A 42 4.51 3.01 -6.08
C ILE A 42 5.22 2.30 -4.92
N SER A 43 4.82 1.07 -4.56
CA SER A 43 5.28 0.30 -3.40
C SER A 43 4.88 0.86 -2.02
N ASN A 44 5.08 0.05 -0.98
CA ASN A 44 4.63 0.33 0.39
C ASN A 44 5.26 1.61 0.99
N VAL A 45 6.59 1.72 0.98
CA VAL A 45 7.31 2.82 1.64
C VAL A 45 6.95 4.19 1.03
N PRO A 46 6.92 4.36 -0.31
CA PRO A 46 6.58 5.64 -0.93
C PRO A 46 5.15 6.07 -0.70
N LEU A 47 4.22 5.11 -0.74
CA LEU A 47 2.83 5.34 -0.41
C LEU A 47 2.70 5.91 1.01
N VAL A 48 3.36 5.29 2.00
CA VAL A 48 3.31 5.77 3.38
C VAL A 48 3.92 7.17 3.50
N ALA A 49 5.04 7.43 2.81
CA ALA A 49 5.68 8.75 2.81
C ALA A 49 4.76 9.87 2.27
N LEU A 50 3.87 9.55 1.33
CA LEU A 50 2.91 10.50 0.76
C LEU A 50 1.61 10.59 1.55
N TYR A 51 1.11 9.46 2.07
CA TYR A 51 -0.21 9.41 2.71
C TYR A 51 -0.16 9.82 4.18
N LEU A 52 0.95 9.55 4.88
CA LEU A 52 1.09 9.89 6.30
C LEU A 52 0.96 11.41 6.55
N PRO A 53 1.67 12.31 5.84
CA PRO A 53 1.52 13.75 6.04
C PRO A 53 0.10 14.24 5.76
N LEU A 54 -0.59 13.59 4.81
CA LEU A 54 -1.97 13.93 4.46
C LEU A 54 -2.96 13.57 5.57
N LEU A 55 -2.82 12.38 6.16
CA LEU A 55 -3.62 11.97 7.33
C LEU A 55 -3.33 12.87 8.53
N SER A 56 -2.06 13.17 8.80
CA SER A 56 -1.67 14.08 9.89
C SER A 56 -2.27 15.48 9.73
N ASN A 57 -2.22 16.06 8.52
CA ASN A 57 -2.80 17.37 8.25
C ASN A 57 -4.34 17.38 8.33
N ALA A 58 -4.98 16.23 8.11
CA ALA A 58 -6.43 16.06 8.23
C ALA A 58 -6.90 15.79 9.67
N GLY A 59 -6.00 15.71 10.65
CA GLY A 59 -6.34 15.44 12.05
C GLY A 59 -6.58 13.96 12.36
N ALA A 60 -5.96 13.05 11.59
CA ALA A 60 -6.01 11.62 11.85
C ALA A 60 -5.56 11.25 13.27
N SER A 61 -6.26 10.30 13.88
CA SER A 61 -5.88 9.69 15.14
C SER A 61 -4.93 8.51 14.94
N THR A 62 -4.54 7.89 16.05
CA THR A 62 -3.74 6.65 16.03
C THR A 62 -4.43 5.55 15.22
N THR A 63 -5.77 5.50 15.20
CA THR A 63 -6.53 4.46 14.49
C THR A 63 -6.31 4.53 12.98
N GLU A 64 -6.41 5.70 12.37
CA GLU A 64 -6.17 5.89 10.94
C GLU A 64 -4.69 5.64 10.57
N MET A 65 -3.77 6.02 11.45
CA MET A 65 -2.34 5.72 11.27
C MET A 65 -2.06 4.21 11.33
N MET A 66 -2.71 3.49 12.25
CA MET A 66 -2.64 2.03 12.32
C MET A 66 -3.26 1.38 11.08
N ALA A 67 -4.38 1.91 10.57
CA ALA A 67 -5.00 1.43 9.34
C ALA A 67 -4.08 1.61 8.13
N LEU A 68 -3.38 2.76 8.02
CA LEU A 68 -2.36 2.98 6.99
C LEU A 68 -1.19 1.99 7.13
N ALA A 69 -0.70 1.78 8.36
CA ALA A 69 0.39 0.83 8.61
C ALA A 69 -0.01 -0.61 8.23
N ALA A 70 -1.20 -1.05 8.64
CA ALA A 70 -1.73 -2.37 8.30
C ALA A 70 -1.93 -2.52 6.78
N GLY A 71 -2.65 -1.59 6.16
CA GLY A 71 -2.96 -1.61 4.73
C GLY A 71 -1.71 -1.58 3.85
N SER A 72 -0.77 -0.69 4.14
CA SER A 72 0.49 -0.60 3.39
C SER A 72 1.37 -1.83 3.55
N THR A 73 1.34 -2.51 4.71
CA THR A 73 2.12 -3.73 4.92
C THR A 73 1.53 -4.90 4.13
N ILE A 74 0.23 -5.14 4.24
CA ILE A 74 -0.41 -6.27 3.55
C ILE A 74 -0.51 -6.06 2.04
N ALA A 75 -0.45 -4.82 1.56
CA ALA A 75 -0.41 -4.51 0.14
C ALA A 75 0.74 -5.22 -0.59
N GLY A 76 1.86 -5.45 0.10
CA GLY A 76 3.00 -6.19 -0.45
C GLY A 76 2.67 -7.65 -0.82
N ASN A 77 1.59 -8.21 -0.29
CA ASN A 77 1.17 -9.58 -0.58
C ASN A 77 0.31 -9.70 -1.85
N LEU A 78 -0.21 -8.58 -2.38
CA LEU A 78 -1.22 -8.63 -3.45
C LEU A 78 -0.61 -9.07 -4.79
N LEU A 79 0.43 -8.37 -5.25
CA LEU A 79 1.15 -8.65 -6.49
C LEU A 79 2.66 -8.63 -6.25
N ILE A 80 3.43 -9.19 -7.20
CA ILE A 80 4.90 -9.16 -7.17
C ILE A 80 5.43 -7.73 -7.03
N LEU A 81 4.80 -6.75 -7.71
CA LEU A 81 5.24 -5.36 -7.71
C LEU A 81 4.92 -4.60 -6.42
N GLY A 82 4.05 -5.12 -5.57
CA GLY A 82 3.64 -4.46 -4.32
C GLY A 82 4.78 -4.28 -3.33
N ALA A 83 5.80 -5.15 -3.37
CA ALA A 83 6.99 -5.02 -2.53
C ALA A 83 8.27 -5.36 -3.30
N ALA A 84 9.29 -4.51 -3.13
CA ALA A 84 10.61 -4.75 -3.71
C ALA A 84 11.23 -6.08 -3.24
N SER A 85 10.92 -6.53 -2.01
CA SER A 85 11.36 -7.82 -1.48
C SER A 85 10.90 -9.01 -2.32
N ASN A 86 9.69 -8.95 -2.91
CA ASN A 86 9.17 -10.02 -3.74
C ASN A 86 10.02 -10.18 -5.02
N ILE A 87 10.34 -9.06 -5.66
CA ILE A 87 11.20 -9.05 -6.86
C ILE A 87 12.60 -9.57 -6.50
N ILE A 88 13.17 -9.08 -5.39
CA ILE A 88 14.51 -9.48 -4.94
C ILE A 88 14.57 -10.99 -4.71
N ILE A 89 13.57 -11.58 -4.03
CA ILE A 89 13.61 -13.02 -3.71
C ILE A 89 13.38 -13.88 -4.95
N ILE A 90 12.49 -13.48 -5.86
CA ILE A 90 12.22 -14.20 -7.11
C ILE A 90 13.45 -14.17 -8.01
N GLN A 91 14.09 -13.01 -8.19
CA GLN A 91 15.34 -12.91 -8.96
C GLN A 91 16.48 -13.72 -8.33
N ASN A 92 16.53 -13.81 -7.01
CA ASN A 92 17.53 -14.61 -6.31
C ASN A 92 17.31 -16.10 -6.55
N ALA A 93 16.06 -16.56 -6.47
CA ALA A 93 15.68 -17.94 -6.77
C ALA A 93 16.02 -18.31 -8.22
N GLU A 94 15.66 -17.45 -9.18
CA GLU A 94 15.95 -17.67 -10.59
C GLU A 94 17.46 -17.78 -10.84
N LYS A 95 18.25 -16.90 -10.23
CA LYS A 95 19.71 -16.90 -10.37
C LYS A 95 20.40 -18.11 -9.72
N LYS A 96 19.87 -18.63 -8.60
CA LYS A 96 20.55 -19.68 -7.81
C LYS A 96 20.06 -21.09 -8.12
N SER A 97 18.77 -21.28 -8.35
CA SER A 97 18.15 -22.59 -8.56
C SER A 97 17.53 -22.76 -9.94
N GLY A 98 17.46 -21.70 -10.76
CA GLY A 98 16.76 -21.72 -12.05
C GLY A 98 15.23 -21.75 -11.91
N GLU A 99 14.72 -21.61 -10.70
CA GLU A 99 13.28 -21.61 -10.39
C GLU A 99 12.77 -20.17 -10.32
N THR A 100 11.61 -19.91 -10.91
CA THR A 100 11.00 -18.58 -10.90
C THR A 100 9.53 -18.66 -10.49
N ILE A 101 8.97 -17.54 -10.07
CA ILE A 101 7.55 -17.41 -9.79
C ILE A 101 7.00 -16.38 -10.76
N THR A 102 6.07 -16.80 -11.62
CA THR A 102 5.43 -15.91 -12.56
C THR A 102 4.46 -14.96 -11.86
N PHE A 103 4.14 -13.85 -12.52
CA PHE A 103 3.17 -12.88 -12.01
C PHE A 103 1.83 -13.50 -11.65
N LEU A 104 1.31 -14.41 -12.48
CA LEU A 104 0.01 -15.05 -12.25
C LEU A 104 0.06 -16.07 -11.11
N GLU A 105 1.15 -16.82 -10.95
CA GLU A 105 1.31 -17.75 -9.83
C GLU A 105 1.32 -17.02 -8.49
N PHE A 106 2.06 -15.91 -8.43
CA PHE A 106 2.07 -15.06 -7.25
C PHE A 106 0.68 -14.46 -6.99
N ALA A 107 0.05 -13.86 -8.01
CA ALA A 107 -1.25 -13.22 -7.88
C ALA A 107 -2.36 -14.21 -7.45
N LYS A 108 -2.30 -15.45 -7.92
CA LYS A 108 -3.27 -16.50 -7.57
C LYS A 108 -3.33 -16.78 -6.06
N ILE A 109 -2.21 -16.64 -5.36
CA ILE A 109 -2.12 -16.82 -3.90
C ILE A 109 -2.25 -15.47 -3.19
N GLY A 110 -1.60 -14.44 -3.74
CA GLY A 110 -1.54 -13.10 -3.18
C GLY A 110 -2.89 -12.39 -3.09
N ILE A 111 -3.73 -12.52 -4.13
CA ILE A 111 -5.06 -11.88 -4.17
C ILE A 111 -5.97 -12.44 -3.06
N PRO A 112 -6.23 -13.76 -2.98
CA PRO A 112 -7.06 -14.30 -1.90
C PRO A 112 -6.51 -13.98 -0.50
N MET A 113 -5.20 -14.10 -0.32
CA MET A 113 -4.56 -13.84 0.97
C MET A 113 -4.70 -12.38 1.39
N THR A 114 -4.53 -11.44 0.46
CA THR A 114 -4.68 -10.01 0.73
C THR A 114 -6.15 -9.67 1.06
N ILE A 115 -7.11 -10.22 0.32
CA ILE A 115 -8.54 -10.01 0.59
C ILE A 115 -8.91 -10.48 2.01
N ILE A 116 -8.47 -11.67 2.41
CA ILE A 116 -8.72 -12.20 3.76
C ILE A 116 -8.13 -11.27 4.82
N ASN A 117 -6.89 -10.81 4.64
CA ASN A 117 -6.27 -9.87 5.58
C ASN A 117 -7.03 -8.54 5.65
N ILE A 118 -7.45 -7.96 4.52
CA ILE A 118 -8.24 -6.73 4.50
C ILE A 118 -9.51 -6.90 5.33
N LEU A 119 -10.22 -8.02 5.16
CA LEU A 119 -11.45 -8.28 5.93
C LEU A 119 -11.17 -8.40 7.43
N ILE A 120 -10.09 -9.09 7.82
CA ILE A 120 -9.68 -9.22 9.23
C ILE A 120 -9.36 -7.86 9.83
N TYR A 121 -8.53 -7.05 9.17
CA TYR A 121 -8.17 -5.72 9.66
C TYR A 121 -9.37 -4.78 9.68
N TRP A 122 -10.21 -4.82 8.65
CA TRP A 122 -11.41 -4.00 8.60
C TRP A 122 -12.35 -4.32 9.76
N PHE A 123 -12.55 -5.61 10.05
CA PHE A 123 -13.33 -6.05 11.21
C PHE A 123 -12.69 -5.64 12.54
N PHE A 124 -11.37 -5.78 12.67
CA PHE A 124 -10.63 -5.36 13.86
C PHE A 124 -10.81 -3.88 14.19
N PHE A 125 -10.88 -3.01 13.18
CA PHE A 125 -11.07 -1.57 13.37
C PHE A 125 -12.53 -1.15 13.62
N ILE A 126 -13.50 -2.03 13.40
CA ILE A 126 -14.93 -1.74 13.66
C ILE A 126 -15.32 -2.06 15.10
N ILE A 127 -14.63 -3.01 15.74
CA ILE A 127 -14.87 -3.43 17.13
C ILE A 127 -14.18 -2.47 18.10
#